data_AF-A0A2N1UTW5-F1
#
_entry.id   AF-A0A2N1UTW5-F1
#
_cell.length_a   1.000
_cell.length_b   1.000
_cell.length_c   1.000
_cell.angle_alpha   90.00
_cell.angle_beta   90.00
_cell.angle_gamma   90.00
#
_symmetry.space_group_name_H-M   'P 1'
#
loop_
_entity.id
_entity.type
_entity.pdbx_description
1 polymer ?
#
loop_
_entity_poly.entity_id
_entity_poly.type
_entity_poly.pdbx_seq_one_letter_code
_entity_poly.pdbx_strand_id
1 'polypeptide(L)'
;MSVSAIIPLLRQFRAQQLSAEELHAQLDTVVAFCERKIATLNQTRILPAEQAEWDRFLRPGLELSYQGLIGAARLGQEYARTPTQEIAEGIVYAFAQIDKATQFVESRLGGFSAETRATLQDDLEMIARDASQLKSLQQGQAETTISLFGD
;
A
#
# COMPACT_ATOMS: atom_id res chain seq x y z
N MET A 1 9.79 7.97 11.80
CA MET A 1 9.47 8.79 10.62
C MET A 1 8.24 8.18 9.97
N SER A 2 7.19 8.96 9.74
CA SER A 2 5.99 8.48 9.03
C SER A 2 6.31 8.42 7.54
N VAL A 3 6.09 7.28 6.90
CA VAL A 3 6.14 7.18 5.44
C VAL A 3 4.91 7.88 4.87
N SER A 4 5.10 8.72 3.85
CA SER A 4 3.99 9.39 3.16
C SER A 4 3.18 8.38 2.36
N ALA A 5 1.86 8.44 2.49
CA ALA A 5 0.93 7.67 1.66
C ALA A 5 1.10 8.07 0.17
N ILE A 6 1.03 7.11 -0.75
CA ILE A 6 1.28 7.30 -2.18
C ILE A 6 0.19 8.19 -2.81
N ILE A 7 -1.08 7.98 -2.46
CA ILE A 7 -2.20 8.75 -3.04
C ILE A 7 -2.10 10.27 -2.76
N PRO A 8 -1.85 10.72 -1.51
CA PRO A 8 -1.61 12.14 -1.24
C PRO A 8 -0.46 12.74 -2.02
N LEU A 9 0.64 11.99 -2.22
CA LEU A 9 1.79 12.46 -3.00
C LEU A 9 1.42 12.72 -4.46
N LEU A 10 0.68 11.79 -5.07
CA LEU A 10 0.21 11.93 -6.45
C LEU A 10 -0.77 13.12 -6.60
N ARG A 11 -1.64 13.34 -5.60
CA ARG A 11 -2.53 14.52 -5.57
C ARG A 11 -1.77 15.82 -5.45
N GLN A 12 -0.77 15.90 -4.56
CA GLN A 12 0.06 17.10 -4.39
C GLN A 12 0.87 17.42 -5.65
N PHE A 13 1.45 16.39 -6.28
CA PHE A 13 2.14 16.53 -7.56
C PHE A 13 1.23 17.09 -8.64
N ARG A 14 0.01 16.54 -8.76
CA ARG A 14 -0.98 17.02 -9.71
C ARG A 14 -1.41 18.47 -9.44
N ALA A 15 -1.58 18.83 -8.17
CA ALA A 15 -1.89 20.19 -7.74
C ALA A 15 -0.69 21.16 -7.85
N GLN A 16 0.44 20.72 -8.44
CA GLN A 16 1.69 21.48 -8.57
C GLN A 16 2.27 21.96 -7.23
N GLN A 17 1.90 21.30 -6.13
CA GLN A 17 2.43 21.57 -4.79
C GLN A 17 3.75 20.83 -4.54
N LEU A 18 4.12 19.93 -5.45
CA LEU A 18 5.22 19.00 -5.32
C LEU A 18 5.81 18.76 -6.71
N SER A 19 7.13 18.88 -6.86
CA SER A 19 7.81 18.70 -8.15
C SER A 19 7.97 17.22 -8.51
N ALA A 20 8.25 16.90 -9.78
CA ALA A 20 8.48 15.51 -10.20
C ALA A 20 9.67 14.86 -9.47
N GLU A 21 10.69 15.64 -9.12
CA GLU A 21 11.88 15.18 -8.37
C GLU A 21 11.54 14.89 -6.90
N GLU A 22 10.80 15.80 -6.25
CA GLU A 22 10.31 15.57 -4.88
C GLU A 22 9.37 14.37 -4.80
N LEU A 23 8.54 14.16 -5.85
CA LEU A 23 7.63 13.01 -5.91
C LEU A 23 8.43 11.72 -5.99
N HIS A 24 9.44 11.67 -6.86
CA HIS A 24 10.32 10.51 -6.97
C HIS A 24 11.00 10.18 -5.65
N ALA A 25 11.62 11.16 -5.00
CA ALA A 25 12.34 10.95 -3.74
C ALA A 25 11.42 10.43 -2.62
N GLN A 26 10.18 10.94 -2.54
CA GLN A 26 9.21 10.47 -1.56
C GLN A 26 8.71 9.05 -1.88
N LEU A 27 8.45 8.74 -3.16
CA LEU A 27 8.07 7.39 -3.58
C LEU A 27 9.20 6.37 -3.41
N ASP A 28 10.47 6.77 -3.60
CA ASP A 28 11.63 5.93 -3.28
C ASP A 28 11.71 5.60 -1.79
N THR A 29 11.31 6.55 -0.93
CA THR A 29 11.22 6.30 0.52
C THR A 29 10.15 5.26 0.84
N VAL A 30 9.02 5.26 0.12
CA VAL A 30 7.97 4.23 0.24
C VAL A 30 8.51 2.87 -0.21
N VAL A 31 9.19 2.81 -1.36
CA VAL A 31 9.79 1.58 -1.91
C VAL A 31 10.80 0.99 -0.92
N ALA A 32 11.79 1.78 -0.50
CA ALA A 32 12.84 1.33 0.41
C ALA A 32 12.27 0.91 1.78
N PHE A 33 11.17 1.51 2.21
CA PHE A 33 10.46 1.08 3.41
C PHE A 33 9.81 -0.29 3.20
N CYS A 34 9.04 -0.48 2.12
CA CYS A 34 8.34 -1.73 1.83
C CYS A 34 9.32 -2.90 1.65
N GLU A 35 10.43 -2.67 0.95
CA GLU A 35 11.51 -3.66 0.78
C GLU A 35 12.12 -4.07 2.12
N ARG A 36 12.37 -3.12 3.03
CA ARG A 36 12.82 -3.42 4.39
C ARG A 36 11.79 -4.26 5.14
N LYS A 37 10.50 -3.93 5.04
CA LYS A 37 9.43 -4.71 5.69
C LYS A 37 9.38 -6.15 5.18
N ILE A 38 9.39 -6.35 3.86
CA ILE A 38 9.45 -7.68 3.25
C ILE A 38 10.66 -8.47 3.78
N ALA A 39 11.85 -7.86 3.81
CA ALA A 39 13.06 -8.51 4.31
C ALA A 39 12.96 -8.93 5.79
N THR A 40 12.20 -8.18 6.60
CA THR A 40 12.01 -8.46 8.03
C THR A 40 10.82 -9.38 8.34
N LEU A 41 9.91 -9.64 7.39
CA LEU A 41 8.73 -10.49 7.63
C LEU A 41 9.13 -11.88 8.15
N ASN A 42 10.18 -12.48 7.60
CA ASN A 42 10.69 -13.79 8.05
C ASN A 42 11.34 -13.77 9.45
N GLN A 43 11.64 -12.58 9.98
CA GLN A 43 12.24 -12.40 11.30
C GLN A 43 11.20 -11.98 12.34
N THR A 44 9.93 -11.83 11.93
CA THR A 44 8.83 -11.44 12.82
C THR A 44 8.60 -12.53 13.85
N ARG A 45 8.63 -12.15 15.13
CA ARG A 45 8.45 -13.10 16.22
C ARG A 45 6.95 -13.36 16.40
N ILE A 46 6.54 -14.58 16.04
CA ILE A 46 5.17 -15.08 16.18
C ILE A 46 5.16 -16.21 17.22
N LEU A 47 4.03 -16.36 17.92
CA LEU A 47 3.88 -17.46 18.86
C LEU A 47 3.95 -18.81 18.13
N PRO A 48 4.62 -19.83 18.68
CA PRO A 48 4.77 -21.13 18.01
C PRO A 48 3.43 -21.78 17.60
N ALA A 49 2.37 -21.57 18.40
CA ALA A 49 1.03 -22.09 18.12
C ALA A 49 0.37 -21.44 16.89
N GLU A 50 0.83 -20.26 16.49
CA GLU A 50 0.26 -19.44 15.41
C GLU A 50 1.14 -19.45 14.15
N GLN A 51 2.32 -20.07 14.22
CA GLN A 51 3.31 -20.10 13.15
C GLN A 51 2.74 -20.69 11.84
N ALA A 52 1.94 -21.74 11.93
CA ALA A 52 1.35 -22.38 10.75
C ALA A 52 0.34 -21.47 10.03
N GLU A 53 -0.48 -20.71 10.77
CA GLU A 53 -1.40 -19.75 10.19
C GLU A 53 -0.67 -18.51 9.66
N TRP A 54 0.38 -18.08 10.37
CA TRP A 54 1.25 -17.00 9.94
C TRP A 54 1.90 -17.31 8.59
N ASP A 55 2.57 -18.46 8.48
CA ASP A 55 3.29 -18.85 7.27
C ASP A 55 2.35 -19.10 6.08
N ARG A 56 1.12 -19.56 6.36
CA ARG A 56 0.13 -19.90 5.32
C ARG A 56 -0.69 -18.71 4.84
N PHE A 57 -1.02 -17.76 5.72
CA PHE A 57 -2.00 -16.72 5.41
C PHE A 57 -1.44 -15.30 5.62
N LEU A 58 -0.97 -14.97 6.82
CA LEU A 58 -0.63 -13.59 7.15
C LEU A 58 0.66 -13.13 6.46
N ARG A 59 1.75 -13.89 6.54
CA ARG A 59 3.01 -13.50 5.90
C ARG A 59 2.85 -13.31 4.40
N PRO A 60 2.27 -14.25 3.63
CA PRO A 60 2.06 -14.05 2.20
C PRO A 60 1.15 -12.85 1.90
N GLY A 61 0.10 -12.64 2.70
CA GLY A 61 -0.81 -11.49 2.52
C GLY A 61 -0.13 -10.15 2.76
N LEU A 62 0.71 -10.05 3.78
CA LEU A 62 1.51 -8.86 4.07
C LEU A 62 2.56 -8.63 2.98
N GLU A 63 3.26 -9.68 2.55
CA GLU A 63 4.23 -9.59 1.45
C GLU A 63 3.59 -9.09 0.16
N LEU A 64 2.44 -9.64 -0.23
CA LEU A 64 1.67 -9.17 -1.39
C LEU A 64 1.23 -7.72 -1.26
N SER A 65 0.82 -7.30 -0.05
CA SER A 65 0.42 -5.91 0.21
C SER A 65 1.60 -4.95 0.00
N TYR A 66 2.79 -5.30 0.51
CA TYR A 66 4.01 -4.51 0.31
C TYR A 66 4.47 -4.50 -1.15
N GLN A 67 4.42 -5.63 -1.85
CA GLN A 67 4.73 -5.70 -3.28
C GLN A 67 3.77 -4.83 -4.10
N GLY A 68 2.48 -4.82 -3.75
CA GLY A 68 1.50 -3.94 -4.36
C GLY A 68 1.85 -2.45 -4.16
N LEU A 69 2.23 -2.05 -2.95
CA LEU A 69 2.66 -0.67 -2.66
C LEU A 69 3.91 -0.28 -3.44
N ILE A 70 4.89 -1.17 -3.58
CA ILE A 70 6.08 -0.96 -4.42
C ILE A 70 5.65 -0.75 -5.89
N GLY A 71 4.76 -1.59 -6.40
CA GLY A 71 4.23 -1.46 -7.76
C GLY A 71 3.52 -0.13 -7.98
N ALA A 72 2.65 0.27 -7.07
CA ALA A 72 1.95 1.55 -7.11
C ALA A 72 2.90 2.75 -7.06
N ALA A 73 3.95 2.68 -6.21
CA ALA A 73 4.95 3.73 -6.12
C ALA A 73 5.76 3.87 -7.41
N ARG A 74 6.17 2.76 -8.02
CA ARG A 74 6.90 2.77 -9.31
C ARG A 74 6.03 3.31 -10.46
N LEU A 75 4.75 2.96 -10.50
CA LEU A 75 3.82 3.55 -11.46
C LEU A 75 3.60 5.04 -11.20
N GLY A 76 3.56 5.46 -9.93
CA GLY A 76 3.51 6.88 -9.57
C GLY A 76 4.73 7.69 -10.03
N GLN A 77 5.92 7.09 -9.95
CA GLN A 77 7.15 7.66 -10.50
C GLN A 77 7.09 7.78 -12.03
N GLU A 78 6.56 6.76 -12.70
CA GLU A 78 6.38 6.77 -14.16
C GLU A 78 5.36 7.84 -14.58
N TYR A 79 4.25 7.96 -13.85
CA TYR A 79 3.22 8.97 -14.07
C TYR A 79 3.80 10.40 -13.99
N ALA A 80 4.73 10.64 -13.06
CA ALA A 80 5.40 11.94 -12.93
C ALA A 80 6.22 12.35 -14.15
N ARG A 81 6.69 11.36 -14.93
CA ARG A 81 7.47 11.57 -16.17
C ARG A 81 6.56 11.64 -17.39
N THR A 82 5.59 10.74 -17.44
CA THR A 82 4.70 10.54 -18.58
C THR A 82 3.28 10.32 -18.05
N PRO A 83 2.49 11.39 -17.83
CA PRO A 83 1.16 11.26 -17.24
C PRO A 83 0.17 10.73 -18.28
N THR A 84 0.09 9.41 -18.42
CA THR A 84 -0.88 8.74 -19.29
C THR A 84 -2.04 8.15 -18.49
N GLN A 85 -3.19 8.00 -19.15
CA GLN A 85 -4.35 7.33 -18.57
C GLN A 85 -4.05 5.87 -18.21
N GLU A 86 -3.26 5.17 -19.03
CA GLU A 86 -2.87 3.78 -18.77
C GLU A 86 -2.11 3.63 -17.45
N ILE A 87 -1.16 4.53 -17.18
CA ILE A 87 -0.41 4.52 -15.90
C ILE A 87 -1.34 4.84 -14.73
N ALA A 88 -2.24 5.82 -14.89
CA ALA A 88 -3.23 6.16 -13.87
C ALA A 88 -4.14 4.97 -13.53
N GLU A 89 -4.63 4.24 -14.54
CA GLU A 89 -5.42 3.02 -14.37
C GLU A 89 -4.61 1.91 -13.70
N GLY A 90 -3.33 1.76 -14.07
CA GLY A 90 -2.40 0.84 -13.42
C GLY A 90 -2.24 1.13 -11.92
N ILE A 91 -2.11 2.41 -11.54
CA ILE A 91 -2.03 2.83 -10.14
C ILE A 91 -3.32 2.44 -9.40
N VAL A 92 -4.49 2.76 -9.95
CA VAL A 92 -5.79 2.39 -9.35
C VAL A 92 -5.92 0.87 -9.20
N TYR A 93 -5.52 0.11 -10.21
CA TYR A 93 -5.55 -1.35 -10.16
C TYR A 93 -4.62 -1.90 -9.07
N ALA A 94 -3.39 -1.39 -8.96
CA ALA A 94 -2.45 -1.78 -7.91
C ALA A 94 -3.07 -1.59 -6.53
N PHE A 95 -3.72 -0.45 -6.30
CA PHE A 95 -4.41 -0.18 -5.05
C PHE A 95 -5.63 -1.06 -4.79
N ALA A 96 -6.40 -1.42 -5.81
CA ALA A 96 -7.49 -2.37 -5.65
C ALA A 96 -6.99 -3.76 -5.22
N GLN A 97 -5.79 -4.16 -5.68
CA GLN A 97 -5.16 -5.40 -5.23
C GLN A 97 -4.63 -5.31 -3.79
N ILE A 98 -4.03 -4.17 -3.42
CA ILE A 98 -3.60 -3.91 -2.04
C ILE A 98 -4.80 -3.97 -1.09
N ASP A 99 -5.93 -3.35 -1.42
CA ASP A 99 -7.14 -3.38 -0.58
C ASP A 99 -7.65 -4.83 -0.38
N LYS A 100 -7.67 -5.65 -1.44
CA LYS A 100 -8.03 -7.08 -1.30
C LYS A 100 -7.07 -7.84 -0.39
N ALA A 101 -5.76 -7.63 -0.55
CA ALA A 101 -4.74 -8.27 0.29
C ALA A 101 -4.86 -7.83 1.75
N THR A 102 -5.14 -6.55 1.99
CA THR A 102 -5.35 -5.97 3.32
C THR A 102 -6.58 -6.55 3.99
N GLN A 103 -7.72 -6.58 3.30
CA GLN A 103 -8.96 -7.18 3.81
C GLN A 103 -8.78 -8.67 4.13
N PHE A 104 -8.04 -9.38 3.28
CA PHE A 104 -7.71 -10.78 3.55
C PHE A 104 -6.90 -10.91 4.85
N VAL A 105 -5.85 -10.11 5.02
CA VAL A 105 -5.03 -10.07 6.23
C VAL A 105 -5.89 -9.73 7.46
N GLU A 106 -6.69 -8.66 7.41
CA GLU A 106 -7.60 -8.23 8.48
C GLU A 106 -8.60 -9.34 8.87
N SER A 107 -9.18 -10.04 7.89
CA SER A 107 -10.13 -11.12 8.14
C SER A 107 -9.52 -12.32 8.88
N ARG A 108 -8.21 -12.52 8.73
CA ARG A 108 -7.45 -13.60 9.36
C ARG A 108 -6.87 -13.18 10.70
N LEU A 109 -6.63 -11.88 10.91
CA LEU A 109 -6.08 -11.35 12.14
C LEU A 109 -6.90 -11.68 13.38
N GLY A 110 -8.22 -11.84 13.25
CA GLY A 110 -9.11 -12.22 14.36
C GLY A 110 -8.80 -13.59 15.00
N GLY A 111 -8.07 -14.47 14.29
CA GLY A 111 -7.60 -15.76 14.81
C GLY A 111 -6.32 -15.69 15.65
N PHE A 112 -5.65 -14.54 15.69
CA PHE A 112 -4.37 -14.37 16.37
C PHE A 112 -4.53 -13.72 17.75
N SER A 113 -3.64 -14.10 18.66
CA SER A 113 -3.50 -13.53 19.99
C SER A 113 -3.31 -12.01 19.95
N ALA A 114 -3.64 -11.35 21.07
CA ALA A 114 -3.41 -9.92 21.22
C ALA A 114 -1.92 -9.54 21.08
N GLU A 115 -1.01 -10.45 21.48
CA GLU A 115 0.44 -10.25 21.34
C GLU A 115 0.86 -10.21 19.87
N THR A 116 0.45 -11.21 19.08
CA THR A 116 0.77 -11.23 17.64
C THR A 116 0.10 -10.08 16.89
N ARG A 117 -1.13 -9.71 17.27
CA ARG A 117 -1.79 -8.53 16.68
C ARG A 117 -1.06 -7.23 17.02
N ALA A 118 -0.54 -7.07 18.24
CA ALA A 118 0.24 -5.90 18.62
C ALA A 118 1.55 -5.81 17.83
N THR A 119 2.23 -6.95 17.59
CA THR A 119 3.44 -7.00 16.75
C THR A 119 3.17 -6.53 15.32
N LEU A 120 1.97 -6.79 14.79
CA LEU A 120 1.60 -6.49 13.40
C LEU A 120 0.87 -5.15 13.25
N GLN A 121 0.53 -4.46 14.34
CA GLN A 121 -0.33 -3.28 14.31
C GLN A 121 0.27 -2.17 13.42
N ASP A 122 1.56 -1.89 13.57
CA ASP A 122 2.26 -0.88 12.77
C ASP A 122 2.28 -1.21 11.26
N ASP A 123 2.37 -2.49 10.92
CA ASP A 123 2.36 -2.96 9.53
C ASP A 123 0.97 -2.74 8.90
N LEU A 124 -0.09 -3.06 9.66
CA LEU A 124 -1.47 -2.98 9.21
C LEU A 124 -1.98 -1.54 9.09
N GLU A 125 -1.69 -0.69 10.09
CA GLU A 125 -2.14 0.71 10.09
C GLU A 125 -1.60 1.53 8.92
N MET A 126 -0.43 1.15 8.42
CA MET A 126 0.17 1.80 7.26
C MET A 126 -0.41 1.28 5.95
N ILE A 127 -0.53 -0.05 5.78
CA ILE A 127 -1.16 -0.63 4.59
C ILE A 127 -2.61 -0.10 4.46
N ALA A 128 -3.33 -0.02 5.58
CA ALA A 128 -4.68 0.52 5.64
C ALA A 128 -4.76 2.03 5.33
N ARG A 129 -3.72 2.81 5.63
CA ARG A 129 -3.71 4.26 5.35
C ARG A 129 -3.76 4.57 3.85
N ASP A 130 -3.07 3.78 3.02
CA ASP A 130 -3.13 3.92 1.57
C ASP A 130 -4.42 3.31 0.99
N ALA A 131 -4.80 2.11 1.44
CA ALA A 131 -5.99 1.41 0.92
C ALA A 131 -7.32 2.13 1.25
N SER A 132 -7.46 2.69 2.46
CA SER A 132 -8.67 3.38 2.90
C SER A 132 -8.98 4.66 2.11
N GLN A 133 -7.95 5.33 1.59
CA GLN A 133 -8.16 6.51 0.76
C GLN A 133 -8.77 6.15 -0.59
N LEU A 134 -8.50 4.96 -1.14
CA LEU A 134 -9.19 4.49 -2.35
C LEU A 134 -10.61 4.02 -2.11
N LYS A 135 -10.95 3.49 -0.93
CA LYS A 135 -12.35 3.15 -0.63
C LYS A 135 -13.26 4.38 -0.67
N SER A 136 -12.77 5.55 -0.24
CA SER A 136 -13.50 6.81 -0.38
C SER A 136 -13.71 7.23 -1.85
N LEU A 137 -12.87 6.74 -2.76
CA LEU A 137 -12.90 7.03 -4.20
C LEU A 137 -13.69 5.97 -4.99
N GLN A 138 -13.71 4.73 -4.53
CA GLN A 138 -14.39 3.60 -5.18
C GLN A 138 -15.89 3.52 -4.88
N GLN A 139 -16.43 4.23 -3.88
CA GLN A 139 -17.88 4.29 -3.64
C GLN A 139 -18.66 5.03 -4.76
N GLY A 140 -17.98 5.66 -5.72
CA GLY A 140 -18.53 6.12 -7.00
C GLY A 140 -17.92 5.35 -8.18
N GLN A 141 -18.38 4.11 -8.44
CA GLN A 141 -17.83 3.25 -9.49
C GLN A 141 -18.19 3.74 -10.91
N ALA A 142 -17.36 4.63 -11.45
CA ALA A 142 -17.09 4.96 -12.85
C ALA A 142 -16.12 6.15 -12.91
N GLU A 143 -16.13 6.99 -11.86
CA GLU A 143 -15.37 8.23 -11.78
C GLU A 143 -13.99 8.04 -11.14
N THR A 144 -13.62 6.88 -10.60
CA THR A 144 -12.43 6.73 -9.73
C THR A 144 -11.12 7.20 -10.36
N THR A 145 -10.84 6.85 -11.62
CA THR A 145 -9.65 7.33 -12.34
C THR A 145 -9.79 8.81 -12.68
N ILE A 146 -11.01 9.26 -13.00
CA ILE A 146 -11.35 10.66 -13.31
C ILE A 146 -11.37 11.54 -12.02
N SER A 147 -11.58 10.98 -10.83
CA SER A 147 -11.65 11.71 -9.56
C SER A 147 -10.29 11.77 -8.87
N LEU A 148 -9.45 10.76 -9.08
CA LEU A 148 -8.03 10.78 -8.68
C LEU A 148 -7.17 11.58 -9.67
N PHE A 149 -7.40 11.40 -10.96
CA PHE A 149 -6.53 11.86 -12.05
C PHE A 149 -7.26 12.61 -13.18
N GLY A 150 -8.58 12.83 -13.11
CA GLY A 150 -9.35 13.63 -14.08
C GLY A 150 -9.73 15.04 -13.57
N ASP A 151 -9.74 15.96 -14.55
CA ASP A 151 -9.69 17.44 -14.58
C ASP A 151 -8.92 18.20 -13.48
#